data_AF-A0AA86GN27-F1
#
_entry.id   AF-A0AA86GN27-F1
#
_cell.length_a   1.000
_cell.length_b   1.000
_cell.length_c   1.000
_cell.angle_alpha   90.00
_cell.angle_beta   90.00
_cell.angle_gamma   90.00
#
_symmetry.space_group_name_H-M   'P 1'
#
loop_
_entity.id
_entity.type
_entity.pdbx_description
1 polymer ?
#
loop_
_entity_poly.entity_id
_entity_poly.type
_entity_poly.pdbx_seq_one_letter_code
_entity_poly.pdbx_strand_id
1 'polypeptide(L)' 'MGGRRAHRDVYQWRPRIVMIPRFGMMVTRDGARSGLILPGRYLVRKSRTMGQMMYRRT' A
#
# COMPACT_ATOMS: atom_id res chain seq x y z
N MET A 1 -6.42 -15.74 -21.63
CA MET A 1 -5.06 -15.16 -21.48
C MET A 1 -5.15 -13.74 -20.93
N GLY A 2 -5.01 -13.51 -19.62
CA GLY A 2 -5.23 -12.19 -18.99
C GLY A 2 -4.17 -11.71 -17.99
N GLY A 3 -3.06 -12.44 -17.83
CA GLY A 3 -2.15 -12.28 -16.68
C GLY A 3 -1.14 -11.11 -16.72
N ARG A 4 -1.01 -10.36 -17.82
CA ARG A 4 0.08 -9.38 -17.99
C ARG A 4 -0.28 -7.92 -17.61
N ARG A 5 -1.56 -7.58 -17.47
CA ARG A 5 -1.98 -6.21 -17.08
C ARG A 5 -2.01 -6.00 -15.57
N ALA A 6 -2.49 -7.00 -14.81
CA ALA A 6 -2.60 -6.92 -13.36
C ALA A 6 -1.26 -6.64 -12.65
N HIS A 7 -0.13 -7.09 -13.20
CA HIS A 7 1.18 -6.94 -12.57
C HIS A 7 1.72 -5.49 -12.59
N ARG A 8 1.32 -4.67 -13.57
CA ARG A 8 1.78 -3.26 -13.63
C ARG A 8 1.00 -2.37 -12.66
N ASP A 9 -0.25 -2.74 -12.44
CA ASP A 9 -1.20 -2.05 -11.58
C ASP A 9 -0.93 -2.22 -10.09
N VAL A 10 -0.36 -3.34 -9.66
CA VAL A 10 -0.04 -3.57 -8.24
C VAL A 10 1.01 -2.58 -7.72
N TYR A 11 1.84 -2.03 -8.60
CA TYR A 11 2.87 -1.04 -8.24
C TYR A 11 2.36 0.40 -8.21
N GLN A 12 1.15 0.65 -8.74
CA GLN A 12 0.53 1.97 -8.70
C GLN A 12 -0.20 2.18 -7.38
N TRP A 13 -0.25 3.43 -6.94
CA TRP A 13 -1.03 3.81 -5.76
C TRP A 13 -2.52 3.67 -6.08
N ARG A 14 -3.23 2.85 -5.30
CA ARG A 14 -4.67 2.64 -5.43
C ARG A 14 -5.39 3.01 -4.14
N PRO A 15 -6.52 3.73 -4.21
CA PRO A 15 -7.31 4.04 -3.03
C PRO A 15 -7.89 2.75 -2.45
N ARG A 16 -7.76 2.57 -1.13
CA ARG A 16 -8.33 1.46 -0.37
C ARG A 16 -8.75 1.96 1.00
N ILE A 17 -9.94 1.53 1.42
CA ILE A 17 -10.43 1.76 2.77
C ILE A 17 -9.92 0.63 3.65
N VAL A 18 -9.20 0.99 4.71
CA VAL A 18 -8.80 0.07 5.78
C VAL A 18 -9.86 0.19 6.87
N MET A 19 -10.61 -0.87 7.12
CA MET A 19 -11.63 -0.89 8.18
C MET A 19 -11.10 -1.53 9.46
N ILE A 20 -10.19 -2.50 9.31
CA ILE A 20 -9.59 -3.23 10.43
C ILE A 20 -8.17 -2.73 10.61
N PRO A 21 -7.77 -2.33 11.83
CA PRO A 21 -6.40 -1.94 12.09
C PRO A 21 -5.45 -3.11 11.77
N ARG A 22 -4.37 -2.82 11.05
CA ARG A 22 -3.41 -3.85 10.63
C ARG A 22 -1.99 -3.34 10.68
N PHE A 23 -1.05 -4.22 10.99
CA PHE A 23 0.37 -3.89 10.86
C PHE A 23 0.79 -3.91 9.39
N GLY A 24 1.55 -2.89 8.97
CA GLY A 24 2.05 -2.78 7.61
C GLY A 24 3.02 -1.63 7.41
N MET A 25 3.56 -1.51 6.20
CA MET A 25 4.51 -0.46 5.85
C MET A 25 3.75 0.83 5.54
N MET A 26 3.80 1.82 6.42
CA MET A 26 3.24 3.15 6.20
C MET A 26 4.27 4.06 5.54
N VAL A 27 3.88 4.74 4.47
CA VAL A 27 4.70 5.70 3.75
C VAL A 27 4.27 7.11 4.14
N THR A 28 5.18 7.82 4.81
CA THR A 28 5.08 9.23 5.16
C THR A 28 6.01 10.06 4.27
N ARG A 29 6.08 11.38 4.49
CA ARG A 29 7.01 12.26 3.75
C ARG A 29 8.47 11.94 4.07
N ASP A 30 8.75 11.50 5.30
CA ASP A 30 10.09 11.19 5.79
C ASP A 30 10.58 9.79 5.39
N GLY A 31 9.72 8.97 4.79
CA GLY A 31 10.08 7.65 4.30
C GLY A 31 9.02 6.59 4.56
N ALA A 32 9.44 5.33 4.52
CA ALA A 32 8.59 4.18 4.81
C ALA A 32 8.90 3.63 6.20
N ARG A 33 7.90 3.54 7.07
CA ARG A 33 8.01 2.96 8.41
C ARG A 33 6.99 1.84 8.60
N SER A 34 7.41 0.74 9.19
CA SER A 34 6.49 -0.31 9.64
C SER A 34 5.73 0.17 10.87
N GLY A 35 4.41 0.05 10.87
CA GLY A 35 3.59 0.50 12.00
C GLY A 35 2.15 0.02 11.91
N LEU A 36 1.35 0.43 12.89
CA LEU A 36 -0.07 0.14 12.93
C LEU A 36 -0.82 1.10 11.99
N ILE A 37 -1.50 0.53 11.00
CA ILE A 37 -2.38 1.27 10.10
C ILE A 37 -3.76 1.28 10.74
N LEU A 38 -4.19 2.45 11.18
CA LEU A 38 -5.52 2.66 11.74
C LEU A 38 -6.60 2.61 10.65
N PRO A 39 -7.88 2.48 11.02
CA PRO A 39 -8.97 2.57 10.07
C PRO A 39 -9.00 3.95 9.37
N GLY A 40 -9.25 3.95 8.06
CA GLY A 40 -9.29 5.17 7.27
C GLY A 40 -9.09 4.94 5.78
N ARG A 41 -9.00 6.04 5.04
CA ARG A 41 -8.68 6.04 3.61
C ARG A 41 -7.17 6.06 3.40
N TYR A 42 -6.67 5.09 2.66
CA TYR A 42 -5.26 4.94 2.33
C TYR A 42 -5.07 4.73 0.84
N LEU A 43 -3.93 5.16 0.33
CA LEU A 43 -3.39 4.70 -0.93
C LEU A 43 -2.52 3.48 -0.64
N VAL A 44 -2.69 2.41 -1.41
CA VAL A 44 -1.93 1.17 -1.28
C VAL A 44 -1.18 0.92 -2.57
N ARG A 45 0.10 0.55 -2.47
CA ARG A 45 0.90 0.03 -3.59
C ARG A 45 1.79 -1.10 -3.12
N LYS A 46 2.19 -2.00 -4.00
CA LYS A 46 3.27 -2.97 -3.75
C LYS A 46 4.61 -2.28 -4.02
N SER A 47 5.57 -2.41 -3.11
CA SER A 47 6.94 -2.01 -3.36
C SER A 47 7.58 -2.95 -4.38
N ARG A 48 8.27 -2.39 -5.37
CA ARG A 48 9.05 -3.17 -6.34
C ARG A 48 10.26 -3.82 -5.70
N THR A 49 10.93 -3.09 -4.81
CA THR A 49 12.20 -3.52 -4.21
C THR A 49 11.98 -4.41 -2.98
N MET A 50 11.02 -4.06 -2.11
CA MET A 50 10.77 -4.82 -0.88
C MET A 50 9.72 -5.92 -1.05
N GLY A 51 8.96 -5.94 -2.16
CA GLY A 51 7.84 -6.86 -2.33
C GLY A 51 6.66 -6.68 -1.37
N GLN A 52 6.76 -5.75 -0.41
CA GLN A 52 5.74 -5.49 0.61
C GLN A 52 4.68 -4.47 0.17
N MET A 53 3.49 -4.51 0.79
CA MET A 53 2.46 -3.51 0.60
C MET A 53 2.77 -2.25 1.41
N MET A 54 2.83 -1.13 0.71
CA MET A 54 3.00 0.22 1.23
C MET A 54 1.65 0.91 1.31
N TYR A 55 1.38 1.57 2.43
CA TYR A 55 0.15 2.28 2.74
C TYR A 55 0.48 3.75 2.96
N ARG A 56 -0.23 4.65 2.31
CA ARG A 56 -0.06 6.10 2.49
C ARG A 56 -1.39 6.70 2.86
N ARG A 57 -1.44 7.50 3.92
CA ARG A 57 -2.67 8.24 4.26
C ARG A 57 -2.86 9.37 3.23
N THR A 58 -4.04 9.45 2.62
CA THR A 58 -4.47 10.62 1.82
C THR A 58 -4.87 11.76 2.72
#